data_AF-A0A4Z0F6C9-F1
#
_entry.id   AF-A0A4Z0F6C9-F1
#
_cell.length_a   1.000
_cell.length_b   1.000
_cell.length_c   1.000
_cell.angle_alpha   90.00
_cell.angle_beta   90.00
_cell.angle_gamma   90.00
#
_symmetry.space_group_name_H-M   'P 1'
#
loop_
_entity.id
_entity.type
_entity.pdbx_description
1 polymer ?
#
loop_
_entity_poly.entity_id
_entity_poly.type
_entity_poly.pdbx_seq_one_letter_code
_entity_poly.pdbx_strand_id
1 'polypeptide(L)'
;MRINVYSQELTPEVNLLAKESNTGVTYHAAQLMLHSSPMLHHPPMDDDRSAVTFWLPKSQARREEMAAAFERVAEIFRTAPADTGMD
;
A
#
# COMPACT_ATOMS: atom_id res chain seq x y z
N MET A 1 7.49 15.84 2.34
CA MET A 1 6.08 15.47 2.57
C MET A 1 6.06 14.27 3.49
N ARG A 2 5.16 14.23 4.49
CA ARG A 2 4.98 13.08 5.40
C ARG A 2 3.55 12.56 5.22
N ILE A 3 3.38 11.25 5.20
CA ILE A 3 2.08 10.58 5.22
C ILE A 3 2.05 9.74 6.50
N ASN A 4 1.04 9.96 7.34
CA ASN A 4 0.80 9.13 8.52
C ASN A 4 -0.46 8.29 8.24
N VAL A 5 -0.38 6.99 8.50
CA VAL A 5 -1.52 6.07 8.42
C VAL A 5 -1.63 5.41 9.79
N TYR A 6 -2.76 5.57 10.44
CA TYR A 6 -2.98 5.05 11.79
C TYR A 6 -3.49 3.61 11.73
N SER A 7 -3.29 2.85 12.81
CA SER A 7 -3.62 1.42 12.85
C SER A 7 -5.10 1.12 12.55
N GLN A 8 -6.01 2.01 12.94
CA GLN A 8 -7.44 1.91 12.65
C GLN A 8 -7.76 1.94 11.16
N GLU A 9 -6.86 2.52 10.35
CA GLU A 9 -7.04 2.65 8.91
C GLU A 9 -6.35 1.52 8.14
N LEU A 10 -5.53 0.68 8.78
CA LEU A 10 -4.77 -0.36 8.10
C LEU A 10 -5.63 -1.61 7.83
N THR A 11 -5.48 -2.18 6.65
CA THR A 11 -6.02 -3.50 6.29
C THR A 11 -4.90 -4.38 5.74
N PRO A 12 -5.07 -5.72 5.74
CA PRO A 12 -4.10 -6.62 5.13
C PRO A 12 -4.25 -6.75 3.60
N GLU A 13 -5.23 -6.09 2.98
CA GLU A 13 -5.51 -6.21 1.55
C GLU A 13 -4.45 -5.44 0.72
N VAL A 14 -3.77 -6.17 -0.18
CA VAL A 14 -2.76 -5.61 -1.08
C VAL A 14 -3.05 -6.04 -2.52
N ASN A 15 -3.12 -5.06 -3.42
CA ASN A 15 -3.43 -5.26 -4.83
C ASN A 15 -2.22 -4.96 -5.71
N LEU A 16 -2.02 -5.75 -6.77
CA LEU A 16 -1.10 -5.42 -7.87
C LEU A 16 -1.87 -4.65 -8.94
N LEU A 17 -1.43 -3.43 -9.23
CA LEU A 17 -2.01 -2.60 -10.28
C LEU A 17 -1.10 -2.55 -11.50
N ALA A 18 -1.72 -2.40 -12.66
CA ALA A 18 -1.08 -2.05 -13.92
C ALA A 18 -1.84 -0.90 -14.58
N LYS A 19 -1.13 0.12 -15.07
CA LYS A 19 -1.72 1.26 -15.78
C LYS A 19 -0.87 1.62 -16.99
N GLU A 20 -1.48 1.55 -18.17
CA GLU A 20 -0.86 2.06 -19.39
C GLU A 20 -0.94 3.59 -19.41
N SER A 21 0.16 4.22 -19.75
CA SER A 21 0.22 5.66 -20.00
C SER A 21 -0.09 5.99 -21.46
N ASN A 22 -0.37 7.26 -21.75
CA ASN A 22 -0.50 7.76 -23.12
C ASN A 22 0.76 7.60 -24.00
N THR A 23 1.89 7.15 -23.43
CA THR A 23 3.13 6.82 -24.16
C THR A 23 3.24 5.34 -24.53
N GLY A 24 2.25 4.51 -24.19
CA GLY A 24 2.30 3.05 -24.36
C GLY A 24 3.13 2.33 -23.30
N VAL A 25 3.72 3.05 -22.34
CA VAL A 25 4.45 2.44 -21.21
C VAL A 25 3.44 2.02 -20.14
N THR A 26 3.47 0.74 -19.76
CA THR A 26 2.71 0.20 -18.62
C THR A 26 3.49 0.34 -17.32
N TYR A 27 2.91 1.05 -16.36
CA TYR A 27 3.42 1.18 -15.00
C TYR A 27 2.75 0.16 -14.11
N HIS A 28 3.50 -0.36 -13.14
CA HIS A 28 2.99 -1.31 -12.15
C HIS A 28 3.09 -0.69 -10.76
N ALA A 29 2.19 -1.06 -9.85
CA ALA A 29 2.20 -0.59 -8.47
C ALA A 29 1.74 -1.67 -7.49
N ALA A 30 2.21 -1.59 -6.26
CA ALA A 30 1.59 -2.25 -5.12
C ALA A 30 0.65 -1.25 -4.44
N GLN A 31 -0.59 -1.65 -4.19
CA GLN A 31 -1.61 -0.81 -3.54
C GLN A 31 -2.02 -1.46 -2.22
N LEU A 32 -1.76 -0.78 -1.11
CA LEU A 32 -2.23 -1.18 0.21
C LEU A 32 -3.60 -0.53 0.45
N MET A 33 -4.65 -1.34 0.57
CA MET A 33 -5.99 -0.83 0.81
C MET A 33 -6.13 -0.41 2.27
N LEU A 34 -6.81 0.72 2.47
CA LEU A 34 -7.12 1.26 3.79
C LEU A 34 -8.57 0.97 4.14
N HIS A 35 -8.86 1.01 5.44
CA HIS A 35 -10.23 1.01 5.90
C HIS A 35 -10.98 2.17 5.24
N SER A 36 -12.24 1.94 4.93
CA SER A 36 -13.06 2.85 4.14
C SER A 36 -14.51 2.68 4.55
N SER A 37 -15.30 3.74 4.45
CA SER A 37 -16.72 3.67 4.78
C SER A 37 -17.40 2.57 3.94
N PRO A 38 -18.23 1.71 4.53
CA PRO A 38 -19.00 0.72 3.78
C PRO A 38 -20.03 1.37 2.85
N MET A 39 -20.28 2.68 2.96
CA MET A 39 -21.15 3.43 2.07
C MET A 39 -20.44 3.88 0.77
N LEU A 40 -19.11 3.71 0.66
CA LEU A 40 -18.38 4.03 -0.57
C LEU A 40 -18.65 2.99 -1.65
N HIS A 41 -18.63 3.45 -2.90
CA HIS A 41 -18.71 2.57 -4.06
C HIS A 41 -17.47 1.66 -4.08
N HIS A 42 -17.71 0.35 -4.16
CA HIS A 42 -16.67 -0.68 -4.29
C HIS A 42 -16.87 -1.66 -5.46
N PRO A 43 -17.60 -1.34 -6.56
CA PRO A 43 -17.63 -2.23 -7.72
C PRO A 43 -16.24 -2.33 -8.37
N PRO A 44 -15.88 -3.47 -9.01
CA PRO A 44 -14.51 -3.74 -9.46
C PRO A 44 -13.86 -2.72 -10.42
N MET A 45 -14.65 -1.89 -11.10
CA MET A 45 -14.15 -0.89 -12.04
C MET A 45 -14.17 0.55 -11.50
N ASP A 46 -14.70 0.76 -10.29
CA ASP A 46 -14.97 2.08 -9.72
C ASP A 46 -14.89 1.98 -8.18
N ASP A 47 -13.75 1.49 -7.71
CA ASP A 47 -13.48 1.29 -6.28
C ASP A 47 -12.96 2.60 -5.67
N ASP A 48 -13.86 3.29 -4.96
CA ASP A 48 -13.60 4.57 -4.28
C ASP A 48 -12.98 4.37 -2.89
N ARG A 49 -12.67 3.13 -2.50
CA ARG A 49 -11.99 2.86 -1.23
C ARG A 49 -10.62 3.54 -1.20
N SER A 50 -10.25 3.99 -0.01
CA SER A 50 -8.97 4.64 0.24
C SER A 50 -7.82 3.63 0.14
N ALA A 51 -6.69 4.06 -0.41
CA ALA A 51 -5.51 3.22 -0.55
C ALA A 51 -4.23 4.06 -0.58
N VAL A 52 -3.11 3.44 -0.19
CA VAL A 52 -1.77 3.97 -0.47
C VAL A 52 -1.17 3.20 -1.64
N THR A 53 -0.85 3.90 -2.73
CA THR A 53 -0.30 3.28 -3.94
C THR A 53 1.19 3.57 -4.09
N PHE A 54 1.99 2.50 -4.17
CA PHE A 54 3.43 2.53 -4.36
C PHE A 54 3.78 2.11 -5.79
N TRP A 55 4.06 3.09 -6.65
CA TRP A 55 4.48 2.82 -8.04
C TRP A 55 5.88 2.20 -8.07
N LEU A 56 6.01 1.08 -8.77
CA LEU A 56 7.25 0.31 -8.80
C LEU A 56 8.31 1.02 -9.66
N PRO A 57 9.56 1.15 -9.16
CA PRO A 57 10.67 1.61 -9.97
C PRO A 57 10.86 0.76 -11.24
N LYS A 58 11.39 1.35 -12.31
CA LYS A 58 11.67 0.61 -13.55
C LYS A 58 12.85 -0.35 -13.42
N SER A 59 13.88 0.02 -12.66
CA SER A 59 15.09 -0.79 -12.48
C SER A 59 14.88 -1.89 -11.45
N GLN A 60 15.36 -3.10 -11.75
CA GLN A 60 15.30 -4.24 -10.83
C GLN A 60 16.03 -3.96 -9.50
N ALA A 61 17.22 -3.35 -9.54
CA ALA A 61 17.98 -3.02 -8.32
C ALA A 61 17.16 -2.16 -7.34
N ARG A 62 16.51 -1.09 -7.81
CA ARG A 62 15.65 -0.27 -6.95
C ARG A 62 14.38 -0.98 -6.48
N ARG A 63 13.89 -1.98 -7.23
CA ARG A 63 12.76 -2.81 -6.74
C ARG A 63 13.19 -3.65 -5.55
N GLU A 64 14.39 -4.22 -5.61
CA GLU A 64 14.97 -5.00 -4.52
C GLU A 64 15.22 -4.13 -3.28
N GLU A 65 15.78 -2.94 -3.45
CA GLU A 65 15.98 -1.98 -2.34
C GLU A 65 14.67 -1.62 -1.64
N MET A 66 13.60 -1.41 -2.42
CA MET A 66 12.27 -1.14 -1.85
C MET A 66 11.66 -2.37 -1.18
N ALA A 67 11.83 -3.56 -1.77
CA ALA A 67 11.36 -4.82 -1.18
C ALA A 67 11.99 -5.04 0.20
N ALA A 68 13.31 -4.89 0.32
CA ALA A 68 14.02 -4.97 1.61
C ALA A 68 13.51 -3.96 2.64
N ALA A 69 13.14 -2.73 2.21
CA ALA A 69 12.53 -1.75 3.10
C ALA A 69 11.15 -2.20 3.62
N PHE A 70 10.30 -2.79 2.76
CA PHE A 70 9.00 -3.32 3.18
C PHE A 70 9.13 -4.57 4.05
N GLU A 71 10.13 -5.42 3.81
CA GLU A 71 10.46 -6.54 4.70
C GLU A 71 10.84 -6.04 6.09
N ARG A 72 11.65 -4.98 6.15
CA ARG A 72 12.01 -4.33 7.42
C ARG A 72 10.79 -3.74 8.13
N VAL A 73 9.84 -3.14 7.40
CA VAL A 73 8.55 -2.71 7.97
C VAL A 73 7.79 -3.90 8.55
N ALA A 74 7.68 -5.00 7.80
CA ALA A 74 7.00 -6.21 8.27
C ALA A 74 7.67 -6.79 9.51
N GLU A 75 9.00 -6.77 9.60
CA GLU A 75 9.73 -7.13 10.81
C GLU A 75 9.38 -6.22 11.98
N ILE A 76 9.35 -4.90 11.79
CA ILE A 76 8.95 -3.95 12.84
C ILE A 76 7.55 -4.25 13.37
N PHE A 77 6.57 -4.53 12.50
CA PHE A 77 5.23 -4.93 12.94
C PHE A 77 5.21 -6.21 13.80
N ARG A 78 6.17 -7.12 13.58
CA ARG A 78 6.25 -8.39 14.33
C ARG A 78 7.00 -8.26 15.66
N THR A 79 8.00 -7.38 15.72
CA THR A 79 8.95 -7.33 16.83
C THR A 79 8.84 -6.07 17.68
N ALA A 80 8.05 -5.08 17.26
CA ALA A 80 7.85 -3.88 18.05
C ALA A 80 7.28 -4.23 19.44
N PRO A 81 7.69 -3.51 20.50
CA PRO A 81 7.07 -3.67 21.82
C PRO A 81 5.57 -3.50 21.74
N ALA A 82 4.83 -4.25 22.57
CA ALA A 82 3.39 -4.04 22.71
C ALA A 82 3.12 -2.60 23.15
N ASP A 83 2.04 -2.03 22.61
CA ASP A 83 1.64 -0.68 22.99
C ASP A 83 1.23 -0.66 24.47
N THR A 84 1.47 0.46 25.15
CA THR A 84 1.13 0.62 26.57
C THR A 84 -0.28 1.19 26.80
N GLY A 85 -1.06 1.34 25.72
CA GLY A 85 -2.45 1.81 25.72
C GLY A 85 -3.48 0.68 25.78
N MET A 86 -4.76 1.02 25.98
CA MET A 86 -5.89 0.10 25.87
C MET A 86 -6.32 -0.01 24.40
N ASP A 87 -6.55 -1.25 23.93
CA ASP A 87 -7.03 -1.60 22.58
C ASP A 87 -8.28 -0.80 22.14
#